data_AF-A0A847QL72-F1
#
_entry.id   AF-A0A847QL72-F1
#
_cell.length_a   1.000
_cell.length_b   1.000
_cell.length_c   1.000
_cell.angle_alpha   90.00
_cell.angle_beta   90.00
_cell.angle_gamma   90.00
#
_symmetry.space_group_name_H-M   'P 1'
#
loop_
_entity.id
_entity.type
_entity.pdbx_description
1 polymer ?
#
loop_
_entity_poly.entity_id
_entity_poly.type
_entity_poly.pdbx_seq_one_letter_code
_entity_poly.pdbx_strand_id
1 'polypeptide(L)' 'MEKKAWCEHDEKTVKYTKLNYEFDDKAVLLRLRSWFCPECGVHGSESEIMEQHDIR' A
#
# COMPACT_ATOMS: atom_id res chain seq x y z
N MET A 1 9.85 16.55 17.65
CA MET A 1 9.17 15.27 17.96
C MET A 1 9.35 14.35 16.77
N GLU A 2 10.15 13.30 16.90
CA GLU A 2 10.25 12.26 15.88
C GLU A 2 8.89 11.59 15.76
N LYS A 3 8.26 11.68 14.59
CA LYS A 3 7.05 10.90 14.29
C LYS A 3 7.51 9.45 14.13
N LYS A 4 7.52 8.68 15.22
CA LYS A 4 7.66 7.23 15.13
C LYS A 4 6.53 6.72 14.24
N ALA A 5 6.86 6.19 13.07
CA ALA A 5 5.89 5.63 12.14
C ALA A 5 5.19 4.37 12.68
N TRP A 6 5.72 3.80 13.77
CA TRP A 6 5.28 2.56 14.38
C TRP A 6 4.77 2.77 15.80
N CYS A 7 3.63 2.16 16.13
CA CYS A 7 3.11 2.09 17.51
C CYS A 7 3.71 0.92 18.30
N GLU A 8 3.53 0.95 19.62
CA GLU A 8 4.13 0.00 20.57
C GLU A 8 3.32 -1.28 20.78
N HIS A 9 2.15 -1.43 20.15
CA HIS A 9 1.36 -2.66 20.28
C HIS A 9 2.10 -3.85 19.63
N ASP A 10 1.98 -5.03 20.22
CA ASP A 10 2.73 -6.20 19.78
C ASP A 10 2.25 -6.74 18.43
N GLU A 11 0.94 -6.68 18.18
CA GLU A 11 0.37 -7.22 16.95
C GLU A 11 0.54 -6.24 15.78
N LYS A 12 1.25 -6.72 14.75
CA LYS A 12 1.46 -6.03 13.49
C LYS A 12 1.31 -7.02 12.34
N THR A 13 0.48 -6.64 11.38
CA THR A 13 0.19 -7.46 10.20
C THR A 13 0.64 -6.72 8.96
N VAL A 14 1.13 -7.48 7.98
CA VAL A 14 1.38 -6.96 6.63
C VAL A 14 0.30 -7.52 5.70
N LYS A 15 -0.34 -6.64 4.94
CA LYS A 15 -1.33 -7.00 3.92
C LYS A 15 -0.81 -6.65 2.54
N TYR A 16 -0.85 -7.63 1.64
CA TYR A 16 -0.56 -7.43 0.22
C TYR A 16 -1.88 -7.33 -0.54
N THR A 17 -2.02 -6.33 -1.41
CA THR A 17 -3.21 -6.13 -2.24
C THR A 17 -2.77 -5.80 -3.65
N LYS A 18 -3.37 -6.44 -4.65
CA LYS A 18 -3.20 -6.06 -6.05
C LYS A 18 -4.38 -5.17 -6.45
N LEU A 19 -4.11 -4.03 -7.08
CA LEU A 19 -5.16 -3.20 -7.68
C LEU A 19 -4.86 -2.90 -9.14
N ASN A 20 -5.90 -2.90 -9.96
CA ASN A 20 -5.86 -2.22 -11.25
C ASN A 20 -6.17 -0.75 -10.99
N TYR A 21 -5.29 0.14 -11.43
CA TYR A 21 -5.43 1.58 -11.30
C TYR A 21 -5.32 2.21 -12.67
N GLU A 22 -6.34 2.96 -13.05
CA GLU A 22 -6.37 3.68 -14.32
C GLU A 22 -6.15 5.17 -14.05
N PHE A 23 -5.20 5.77 -14.77
CA PHE A 23 -4.96 7.20 -14.72
C PHE A 23 -4.59 7.73 -16.11
N ASP A 24 -5.24 8.82 -16.51
CA ASP A 24 -5.11 9.42 -17.83
C ASP A 24 -5.36 8.40 -18.94
N ASP A 25 -4.34 8.05 -19.73
CA ASP A 25 -4.39 7.08 -20.82
C ASP A 25 -3.71 5.74 -20.50
N LYS A 26 -3.50 5.45 -19.20
CA LYS A 26 -2.74 4.30 -18.73
C LYS A 26 -3.52 3.47 -17.72
N ALA A 27 -3.40 2.16 -17.85
CA ALA A 27 -3.80 1.19 -16.83
C ALA A 27 -2.54 0.58 -16.21
N VAL A 28 -2.44 0.61 -14.89
CA VAL A 28 -1.35 -0.05 -14.15
C VAL A 28 -1.90 -1.09 -13.18
N LEU A 29 -1.23 -2.23 -13.11
CA LEU A 29 -1.41 -3.19 -12.03
C LEU A 29 -0.43 -2.82 -10.91
N LEU A 30 -0.95 -2.37 -9.77
CA LEU A 30 -0.15 -2.04 -8.60
C LEU A 30 -0.20 -3.19 -7.59
N ARG A 31 0.92 -3.42 -6.91
CA ARG A 31 0.99 -4.17 -5.65
C ARG A 31 1.17 -3.19 -4.50
N LEU A 32 0.23 -3.18 -3.58
CA LEU A 32 0.32 -2.46 -2.32
C LEU A 32 0.74 -3.41 -1.21
N ARG A 33 1.76 -3.01 -0.45
CA ARG A 33 2.15 -3.60 0.83
C ARG A 33 1.78 -2.61 1.93
N SER A 34 0.79 -2.95 2.75
CA SER A 34 0.33 -2.11 3.86
C SER A 34 0.71 -2.72 5.20
N TRP A 35 1.18 -1.87 6.12
CA TRP A 35 1.43 -2.26 7.51
C TRP A 35 0.28 -1.80 8.39
N PHE A 36 -0.28 -2.74 9.14
CA PHE A 36 -1.50 -2.57 9.91
C PHE A 36 -1.31 -3.02 11.35
N CYS A 37 -1.89 -2.27 12.27
CA CYS A 37 -2.10 -2.64 13.66
C CYS A 37 -3.61 -2.80 13.89
N PRO A 38 -4.09 -3.92 14.45
CA PRO A 38 -5.52 -4.11 14.76
C PRO A 38 -6.13 -3.01 15.62
N GLU A 39 -5.32 -2.37 16.46
CA GLU A 39 -5.77 -1.34 17.39
C GLU A 39 -5.71 0.08 16.79
N CYS A 40 -4.68 0.39 16.00
CA CYS A 40 -4.46 1.74 15.46
C CYS A 40 -4.91 1.92 14.00
N GLY A 41 -5.06 0.83 13.25
CA GLY A 41 -5.27 0.88 11.81
C GLY A 41 -3.96 0.86 11.00
N VAL A 42 -3.96 1.54 9.86
CA VAL A 42 -2.85 1.53 8.90
C VAL A 42 -1.75 2.50 9.34
N HIS A 43 -0.52 1.99 9.46
CA HIS A 43 0.67 2.77 9.80
C HIS A 43 1.43 3.28 8.58
N GLY A 44 1.27 2.60 7.46
CA GLY A 44 1.88 3.00 6.21
C GLY A 44 1.59 2.01 5.10
N SER A 45 1.97 2.40 3.90
CA SER A 45 1.88 1.56 2.72
C SER A 45 3.00 1.87 1.74
N GLU A 46 3.39 0.87 0.98
CA GLU A 46 4.31 0.99 -0.14
C GLU A 46 3.64 0.40 -1.39
N SER A 47 3.88 1.02 -2.54
CA SER A 47 3.31 0.62 -3.82
C SER A 47 4.41 0.28 -4.82
N GLU A 48 4.21 -0.81 -5.56
CA GLU A 48 5.05 -1.26 -6.66
C GLU A 48 4.19 -1.36 -7.92
N ILE A 49 4.62 -0.76 -9.04
CA ILE A 49 4.00 -0.97 -10.35
C ILE A 49 4.47 -2.34 -10.86
N MET A 50 3.54 -3.29 -10.98
CA MET A 50 3.83 -4.62 -11.50
C MET A 50 3.75 -4.66 -13.02
N GLU A 51 2.74 -4.01 -13.60
CA GLU A 51 2.50 -3.95 -15.04
C GLU A 51 1.94 -2.57 -15.40
N GLN A 52 2.21 -2.12 -16.62
CA GLN A 52 1.67 -0.87 -17.17
C GLN A 52 1.31 -1.09 -18.64
N HIS A 53 0.11 -0.65 -19.01
CA HIS A 53 -0.43 -0.74 -20.36
C HIS A 53 -0.97 0.63 -20.76
N ASP A 54 -0.71 1.03 -22.00
CA ASP A 54 -1.41 2.17 -22.62
C ASP A 54 -2.80 1.70 -23.07
N ILE A 55 -3.84 2.51 -22.85
CA ILE A 55 -5.23 2.17 -23.20
C ILE A 55 -5.59 2.67 -24.63
N ARG A 56 -4.60 3.11 -25.42
CA ARG A 56 -4.80 3.71 -26.75
C ARG A 56 -4.79 2.71 -27.89
#